data_AF-A0A932GE16-F1
#
_entry.id   AF-A0A932GE16-F1
#
_cell.length_a   1.000
_cell.length_b   1.000
_cell.length_c   1.000
_cell.angle_alpha   90.00
_cell.angle_beta   90.00
_cell.angle_gamma   90.00
#
_symmetry.space_group_name_H-M   'P 1'
#
loop_
_entity.id
_entity.type
_entity.pdbx_description
1 polymer ?
#
loop_
_entity_poly.entity_id
_entity_poly.type
_entity_poly.pdbx_seq_one_letter_code
_entity_poly.pdbx_strand_id
1 'polypeptide(L)' 'MERALREAVRGEVRFDAFSRVLYSTDASIYQIMPVGVVIPRDEDDIAATLRIAAGERIA' A
#
# COMPACT_ATOMS: atom_id res chain seq x y z
N MET A 1 4.23 2.03 -9.99
CA MET A 1 3.37 1.55 -8.88
C MET A 1 2.13 2.40 -8.54
N GLU A 2 2.21 3.64 -8.02
CA GLU A 2 1.01 4.36 -7.49
C GLU A 2 -0.18 4.39 -8.48
N ARG A 3 0.06 4.82 -9.71
CA ARG A 3 -0.97 4.87 -10.76
C ARG A 3 -1.61 3.50 -11.00
N ALA A 4 -0.79 2.45 -11.12
CA ALA A 4 -1.26 1.09 -11.37
C ALA A 4 -2.14 0.57 -10.22
N LEU A 5 -1.76 0.86 -8.98
CA LEU A 5 -2.59 0.53 -7.81
C LEU A 5 -3.91 1.29 -7.82
N ARG A 6 -3.88 2.61 -8.10
CA ARG A 6 -5.11 3.43 -8.19
C ARG A 6 -6.08 2.97 -9.28
N GLU A 7 -5.57 2.38 -10.35
CA GLU A 7 -6.40 1.86 -11.44
C GLU A 7 -6.94 0.45 -11.15
N ALA A 8 -6.21 -0.37 -10.38
CA ALA A 8 -6.55 -1.78 -10.16
C ALA A 8 -7.27 -2.08 -8.84
N VAL A 9 -7.20 -1.18 -7.86
CA VAL A 9 -7.76 -1.38 -6.51
C VAL A 9 -8.99 -0.50 -6.32
N ARG A 10 -10.10 -1.09 -5.85
CA ARG A 10 -11.35 -0.36 -5.53
C ARG A 10 -11.34 0.31 -4.16
N GLY A 11 -10.53 -0.23 -3.24
CA GLY A 11 -10.19 0.37 -1.97
C GLY A 11 -9.32 1.64 -2.11
N GLU A 12 -8.79 2.10 -0.99
CA GLU A 12 -8.00 3.33 -0.99
C GLU A 12 -6.53 3.07 -1.29
N VAL A 13 -5.91 3.97 -2.07
CA VAL A 13 -4.49 3.96 -2.37
C VAL A 13 -3.90 5.32 -2.00
N ARG A 14 -3.03 5.32 -0.99
CA ARG A 14 -2.47 6.54 -0.38
C ARG A 14 -0.95 6.55 -0.45
N PHE A 15 -0.39 7.57 -1.11
CA PHE A 15 1.05 7.80 -1.25
C PHE A 15 1.49 9.14 -0.61
N ASP A 16 0.54 9.86 -0.01
CA ASP A 16 0.83 11.11 0.69
C ASP A 16 1.66 10.87 1.96
N ALA A 17 2.41 11.89 2.36
CA ALA A 17 3.34 11.79 3.49
C ALA A 17 2.63 11.51 4.82
N PHE A 18 1.45 12.09 5.04
CA PHE A 18 0.72 11.93 6.29
C PHE A 18 0.27 10.49 6.48
N SER A 19 -0.36 9.89 5.47
CA SER A 19 -0.79 8.50 5.51
C SER A 19 0.40 7.55 5.70
N ARG A 20 1.52 7.79 5.01
CA ARG A 20 2.71 6.93 5.14
C ARG A 20 3.32 6.99 6.55
N VAL A 21 3.34 8.16 7.19
CA VAL A 21 3.74 8.32 8.59
C VAL A 21 2.76 7.62 9.53
N LEU A 22 1.45 7.74 9.29
CA LEU A 22 0.44 7.11 10.13
C LEU A 22 0.57 5.58 10.17
N TYR A 23 0.97 4.96 9.06
CA TYR A 23 1.12 3.50 8.92
C TYR A 23 2.58 3.04 8.98
N SER A 24 3.51 3.82 9.55
CA SER A 24 4.94 3.43 9.64
C SER A 24 5.30 2.59 10.86
N THR A 25 4.41 2.47 11.84
CA THR A 25 4.63 1.78 13.12
C THR A 25 3.60 0.66 13.35
N ASP A 26 4.03 -0.39 14.01
CA ASP A 26 3.24 -1.53 14.47
C ASP A 26 2.86 -1.42 15.96
N ALA A 27 2.50 -0.20 16.41
CA ALA A 27 2.27 0.16 17.82
C ALA A 27 3.52 0.03 18.72
N SER A 28 4.70 0.03 18.10
CA SER A 28 5.98 0.10 18.78
C SER A 28 6.68 1.45 18.53
N ILE A 29 7.85 1.64 19.15
CA ILE A 29 8.69 2.81 18.88
C ILE A 29 9.43 2.72 17.53
N TYR A 30 9.44 1.54 16.90
CA TYR A 30 10.14 1.32 15.65
C TYR A 30 9.29 1.79 14.47
N GLN A 31 9.97 2.30 13.45
CA GLN A 31 9.31 2.84 12.27
C GLN A 31 10.03 2.41 11.00
N ILE A 32 9.26 2.00 10.00
CA ILE A 32 9.71 1.80 8.64
C ILE A 32 8.78 2.60 7.74
N MET A 33 9.33 3.49 6.92
CA MET A 33 8.51 4.28 6.02
C MET A 33 8.03 3.42 4.84
N PRO A 34 6.72 3.14 4.70
CA PRO A 34 6.22 2.39 3.55
C PRO A 34 6.37 3.23 2.28
N VAL A 35 6.44 2.55 1.13
CA VAL A 35 6.44 3.21 -0.19
C VAL A 35 5.06 3.82 -0.49
N GLY A 36 4.00 3.15 -0.08
CA GLY A 36 2.60 3.57 -0.14
C GLY A 36 1.73 2.67 0.72
N VAL A 37 0.47 3.06 0.93
CA VAL A 37 -0.50 2.33 1.76
C VAL A 37 -1.72 1.98 0.90
N VAL A 38 -2.16 0.73 0.99
CA VAL A 38 -3.41 0.26 0.38
C VAL A 38 -4.37 -0.17 1.48
N ILE A 39 -5.61 0.31 1.44
CA ILE A 39 -6.71 -0.10 2.31
C ILE A 39 -7.72 -0.83 1.41
N PRO A 40 -7.61 -2.17 1.27
CA PRO A 40 -8.41 -2.94 0.34
C PRO A 40 -9.87 -3.07 0.81
N ARG A 41 -10.79 -3.21 -0.15
CA ARG A 41 -12.21 -3.46 0.15
C ARG A 41 -12.51 -4.94 0.40
N ASP A 42 -11.84 -5.83 -0.34
CA ASP A 42 -12.05 -7.28 -0.32
C ASP A 42 -10.82 -8.02 -0.87
N GLU A 43 -10.90 -9.35 -1.01
CA GLU A 43 -9.78 -10.18 -1.45
C GLU A 43 -9.27 -9.88 -2.87
N ASP A 44 -10.12 -9.36 -3.76
CA ASP A 44 -9.72 -9.05 -5.14
C ASP A 44 -8.75 -7.86 -5.17
N ASP A 45 -9.00 -6.87 -4.32
CA ASP A 45 -8.09 -5.72 -4.13
C ASP A 45 -6.73 -6.17 -3.57
N ILE A 46 -6.73 -7.14 -2.64
CA ILE A 46 -5.51 -7.72 -2.08
C ILE A 46 -4.72 -8.42 -3.18
N ALA A 47 -5.39 -9.31 -3.94
CA ALA A 47 -4.75 -10.05 -5.03
C ALA A 47 -4.16 -9.12 -6.11
N ALA A 48 -4.88 -8.04 -6.46
CA ALA A 48 -4.39 -7.03 -7.39
C ALA A 48 -3.14 -6.31 -6.86
N THR A 49 -3.16 -5.91 -5.58
CA THR A 49 -2.04 -5.23 -4.92
C THR A 49 -0.78 -6.10 -4.94
N LEU A 50 -0.90 -7.36 -4.53
CA LEU A 50 0.23 -8.30 -4.48
C LEU A 50 0.83 -8.55 -5.87
N ARG A 51 0.00 -8.72 -6.90
CA ARG A 51 0.48 -8.89 -8.28
C ARG A 51 1.29 -7.69 -8.76
N ILE A 52 0.84 -6.47 -8.47
CA ILE A 52 1.52 -5.24 -8.87
C ILE A 52 2.84 -5.08 -8.09
N ALA A 53 2.83 -5.29 -6.77
CA ALA A 53 4.03 -5.20 -5.94
C ALA A 53 5.11 -6.20 -6.37
N ALA A 54 4.72 -7.43 -6.68
CA ALA A 54 5.62 -8.48 -7.16
C ALA A 54 6.26 -8.11 -8.51
N GLY A 55 5.49 -7.54 -9.44
CA GLY A 55 5.99 -7.09 -10.74
C GLY A 55 7.04 -5.97 -10.65
N GLU A 56 6.98 -5.15 -9.60
CA GLU A 56 7.90 -4.04 -9.35
C GLU A 56 9.07 -4.44 -8.42
N ARG A 57 9.16 -5.72 -8.02
CA ARG A 57 10.15 -6.28 -7.07
C ARG A 57 10.21 -5.56 -5.73
N ILE A 58 9.05 -5.18 -5.19
CA ILE A 58 8.96 -4.69 -3.81
C ILE A 58 8.70 -5.89 -2.90
N ALA A 59 9.62 -6.12 -1.96
CA ALA A 59 9.57 -7.17 -0.94
C ALA A 59 9.55 -6.53 0.45
#